data_AF-A0A2U8X2W1-F1
#
_entry.id   AF-A0A2U8X2W1-F1
#
_cell.length_a   1.000
_cell.length_b   1.000
_cell.length_c   1.000
_cell.angle_alpha   90.00
_cell.angle_beta   90.00
_cell.angle_gamma   90.00
#
_symmetry.space_group_name_H-M   'P 1'
#
loop_
_entity.id
_entity.type
_entity.pdbx_description
1 polymer ?
#
loop_
_entity_poly.entity_id
_entity_poly.type
_entity_poly.pdbx_seq_one_letter_code
_entity_poly.pdbx_strand_id
1 'polypeptide(L)'
;MTAEELATMRPAREALPPDVFAALPSRSGQPEATPHQELVTLRLDSEVVEAFRATGPGWETRINSILALAIRPLARNLDVRRRSSSGRSDKRVN
;
A
#
# COMPACT_ATOMS: atom_id res chain seq x y z
N MET A 1 16.60 16.17 -26.99
CA MET A 1 15.74 15.00 -26.70
C MET A 1 14.30 15.48 -26.77
N THR A 2 13.73 15.48 -27.97
CA THR A 2 12.34 15.82 -28.25
C THR A 2 11.44 14.58 -28.09
N ALA A 3 10.13 14.77 -27.93
CA ALA A 3 9.19 13.65 -27.85
C ALA A 3 9.14 12.82 -29.15
N GLU A 4 9.42 13.45 -30.29
CA GLU A 4 9.53 12.81 -31.59
C GLU A 4 10.80 11.93 -31.68
N GLU A 5 11.92 12.40 -31.13
CA GLU A 5 13.14 11.61 -30.98
C GLU A 5 12.90 10.37 -30.10
N LEU A 6 12.08 10.47 -29.06
CA LEU A 6 11.72 9.34 -28.20
C LEU A 6 10.79 8.33 -28.90
N ALA A 7 9.90 8.79 -29.78
CA ALA A 7 8.95 7.93 -30.49
C ALA A 7 9.60 7.02 -31.55
N THR A 8 10.78 7.38 -32.05
CA THR A 8 11.54 6.61 -33.04
C THR A 8 12.54 5.62 -32.43
N MET A 9 12.75 5.68 -31.11
CA MET A 9 13.67 4.76 -30.43
C MET A 9 13.09 3.35 -30.35
N ARG A 10 13.85 2.38 -30.87
CA ARG A 10 13.50 0.96 -30.72
C ARG A 10 13.68 0.53 -29.27
N PRO A 11 12.74 -0.24 -28.70
CA PRO A 11 12.84 -0.68 -27.32
C PRO A 11 14.03 -1.64 -27.14
N ALA A 12 14.68 -1.59 -25.98
CA ALA A 12 15.92 -2.34 -25.70
C ALA A 12 15.80 -3.86 -25.96
N ARG A 13 14.62 -4.43 -25.70
CA ARG A 13 14.29 -5.85 -26.00
C ARG A 13 14.39 -6.22 -27.50
N GLU A 14 14.23 -5.26 -28.39
CA GLU A 14 14.28 -5.45 -29.84
C GLU A 14 15.61 -4.98 -30.44
N ALA A 15 16.29 -4.06 -29.76
CA ALA A 15 17.57 -3.50 -30.21
C ALA A 15 18.78 -4.31 -29.73
N LEU A 16 18.67 -5.03 -28.61
CA LEU A 16 19.77 -5.81 -28.03
C LEU A 16 19.65 -7.30 -28.35
N PRO A 17 20.79 -8.00 -28.50
CA PRO A 17 20.83 -9.46 -28.47
C PRO A 17 20.17 -10.03 -27.21
N PRO A 18 19.46 -11.18 -27.27
CA PRO A 18 18.68 -11.71 -26.15
C PRO A 18 19.51 -12.00 -24.89
N ASP A 19 20.74 -12.47 -25.06
CA ASP A 19 21.73 -12.73 -24.02
C ASP A 19 22.18 -11.45 -23.31
N VAL A 20 22.40 -10.37 -24.07
CA VAL A 20 22.73 -9.05 -23.53
C VAL A 20 21.54 -8.44 -22.79
N PHE A 21 20.34 -8.56 -23.34
CA PHE A 21 19.12 -8.06 -22.70
C PHE A 21 18.82 -8.80 -21.39
N ALA A 22 19.01 -10.12 -21.35
CA ALA A 22 18.82 -10.94 -20.15
C ALA A 22 19.85 -10.66 -19.05
N ALA A 23 21.05 -10.20 -19.42
CA ALA A 23 22.09 -9.79 -18.48
C ALA A 23 21.87 -8.38 -17.90
N LEU A 24 20.93 -7.59 -18.44
CA LEU A 24 20.60 -6.30 -17.85
C LEU A 24 19.99 -6.50 -16.47
N PRO A 25 20.43 -5.74 -15.44
CA PRO A 25 19.80 -5.79 -14.14
C PRO A 25 18.33 -5.40 -14.32
N SER A 26 17.43 -6.36 -14.07
CA SER A 26 16.01 -6.10 -14.05
C SER A 26 15.78 -4.94 -13.09
N ARG A 27 15.36 -3.81 -13.63
CA ARG A 27 14.82 -2.70 -12.85
C ARG A 27 13.41 -3.11 -12.42
N SER A 28 13.26 -4.26 -11.77
CA SER A 28 12.15 -4.56 -10.88
C SER A 28 12.30 -3.70 -9.62
N GLY A 29 12.41 -2.39 -9.85
CA GLY A 29 12.24 -1.34 -8.88
C GLY A 29 10.88 -0.73 -9.13
N GLN A 30 9.83 -1.56 -9.24
CA GLN A 30 8.56 -1.08 -8.75
C GLN A 30 8.78 -0.98 -7.25
N PRO A 31 8.90 0.23 -6.67
CA PRO A 31 8.97 0.34 -5.22
C PRO A 31 7.77 -0.45 -4.72
N GLU A 32 7.97 -1.41 -3.82
CA GLU A 32 6.86 -2.06 -3.14
C GLU A 32 5.89 -0.94 -2.77
N ALA A 33 4.67 -1.01 -3.30
CA ALA A 33 3.70 0.06 -3.21
C ALA A 33 3.66 0.49 -1.75
N THR A 34 4.23 1.66 -1.45
CA THR A 34 4.20 2.25 -0.12
C THR A 34 2.76 2.13 0.35
N PRO A 35 2.47 1.54 1.51
CA PRO A 35 1.10 1.26 1.93
C PRO A 35 0.28 2.53 1.75
N HIS A 36 -0.64 2.49 0.77
CA HIS A 36 -1.36 3.67 0.34
C HIS A 36 -2.15 4.20 1.54
N GLN A 37 -1.78 5.37 2.03
CA GLN A 37 -2.60 6.06 3.02
C GLN A 37 -3.91 6.45 2.32
N GLU A 38 -5.02 5.90 2.80
CA GLU A 38 -6.33 6.25 2.27
C GLU A 38 -6.73 7.62 2.84
N LEU A 39 -7.02 8.58 1.96
CA LEU A 39 -7.55 9.87 2.38
C LEU A 39 -9.02 9.69 2.76
N VAL A 40 -9.29 9.66 4.06
CA VAL A 40 -10.65 9.54 4.60
C VAL A 40 -11.02 10.79 5.40
N THR A 41 -12.28 11.22 5.28
CA THR A 41 -12.83 12.31 6.10
C THR A 41 -13.32 11.74 7.43
N LEU A 42 -12.51 11.86 8.49
CA LEU A 42 -12.83 11.41 9.85
C LEU A 42 -13.10 12.61 10.77
N ARG A 43 -14.11 12.50 11.64
CA ARG A 43 -14.34 13.47 12.72
C ARG A 43 -13.68 12.98 14.00
N LEU A 44 -12.87 13.84 14.61
CA LEU A 44 -12.21 13.60 15.89
C LEU A 44 -12.67 14.67 16.88
N ASP A 45 -12.60 14.36 18.18
CA ASP A 45 -12.90 15.33 19.23
C ASP A 45 -11.92 16.51 19.16
N SER A 46 -12.43 17.72 19.40
CA SER A 46 -11.62 18.94 19.30
C SER A 46 -10.42 18.91 20.25
N GLU A 47 -10.60 18.42 21.47
CA GLU A 47 -9.53 18.32 22.47
C GLU A 47 -8.38 17.43 22.00
N VAL A 48 -8.70 16.32 21.32
CA VAL A 48 -7.71 15.40 20.76
C VAL A 48 -6.90 16.10 19.67
N VAL A 49 -7.58 16.78 18.75
CA VAL A 49 -6.92 17.48 17.63
C VAL A 49 -5.99 18.58 18.15
N GLU A 50 -6.45 19.39 19.12
CA GLU A 50 -5.64 20.46 19.71
C GLU A 50 -4.41 19.90 20.44
N ALA A 51 -4.57 18.83 21.23
CA ALA A 51 -3.47 18.17 21.92
C ALA A 51 -2.40 17.66 20.94
N PHE A 52 -2.80 17.06 19.81
CA PHE A 52 -1.85 16.62 18.80
C PHE A 52 -1.23 17.79 18.03
N ARG A 53 -2.00 18.81 17.64
CA ARG A 53 -1.45 20.01 16.96
C ARG A 53 -0.38 20.70 17.79
N ALA A 54 -0.55 20.75 19.12
CA ALA A 54 0.45 21.29 20.04
C ALA A 54 1.79 20.52 20.01
N THR A 55 1.82 19.28 19.52
CA THR A 55 3.07 18.50 19.34
C THR A 55 3.90 18.96 18.13
N GLY A 56 3.42 19.93 17.36
CA GLY A 56 4.14 20.55 16.26
C GLY A 56 4.01 19.79 14.93
N PRO A 57 4.93 20.03 13.98
CA PRO A 57 4.92 19.40 12.66
C PRO A 57 4.87 17.87 12.75
N GLY A 58 4.09 17.24 11.87
CA GLY A 58 3.92 15.78 11.83
C GLY A 58 2.92 15.23 12.86
N TRP A 59 2.12 16.08 13.50
CA TRP A 59 1.07 15.63 14.43
C TRP A 59 0.06 14.65 13.80
N GLU A 60 -0.24 14.80 12.51
CA GLU A 60 -1.10 13.88 11.74
C GLU A 60 -0.48 12.48 11.61
N THR A 61 0.83 12.40 11.35
CA THR A 61 1.55 11.12 11.33
C THR A 61 1.57 10.48 12.72
N ARG A 62 1.68 11.30 13.76
CA ARG A 62 1.70 10.84 15.16
C ARG A 62 0.34 10.26 15.58
N ILE A 63 -0.77 10.94 15.30
CA ILE A 63 -2.10 10.41 15.59
C ILE A 63 -2.40 9.15 14.77
N ASN A 64 -2.03 9.13 13.48
CA ASN A 64 -2.17 7.93 12.64
C ASN A 64 -1.41 6.73 13.23
N SER A 65 -0.20 6.95 13.74
CA SER A 65 0.59 5.89 14.38
C SER A 65 -0.09 5.31 15.62
N ILE A 66 -0.75 6.16 16.42
CA ILE A 66 -1.50 5.71 17.61
C ILE A 66 -2.74 4.91 17.20
N LEU A 67 -3.48 5.37 16.18
CA LEU A 67 -4.62 4.63 15.64
C LEU A 67 -4.16 3.25 15.11
N ALA A 68 -3.02 3.19 14.41
CA ALA A 68 -2.43 1.94 13.92
C ALA A 68 -2.04 0.98 15.05
N LEU A 69 -1.56 1.49 16.19
CA LEU A 69 -1.29 0.67 17.38
C LEU A 69 -2.59 0.14 18.01
N ALA A 70 -3.62 0.98 18.09
CA ALA A 70 -4.92 0.63 18.68
C ALA A 70 -5.66 -0.47 17.90
N ILE A 71 -5.43 -0.61 16.59
CA ILE A 71 -6.07 -1.65 15.79
C ILE A 71 -5.36 -3.02 15.86
N ARG A 72 -4.14 -3.13 16.40
CA ARG A 72 -3.43 -4.44 16.47
C ARG A 72 -4.23 -5.52 17.22
N PRO A 73 -4.87 -5.23 18.37
CA PRO A 73 -5.76 -6.19 19.03
C PRO A 73 -7.03 -6.48 18.23
N LEU A 74 -7.55 -5.50 17.48
CA LEU A 74 -8.74 -5.68 16.64
C LEU A 74 -8.45 -6.60 15.46
N ALA A 75 -7.29 -6.46 14.81
CA ALA A 75 -6.86 -7.32 13.71
C ALA A 75 -6.86 -8.79 14.11
N ARG A 76 -6.34 -9.11 15.31
CA ARG A 76 -6.38 -10.48 15.87
C ARG A 76 -7.80 -11.04 15.97
N ASN A 77 -8.77 -10.22 16.37
CA ASN A 77 -10.17 -10.64 16.49
C ASN A 77 -10.89 -10.75 15.13
N LEU A 78 -10.55 -9.87 14.18
CA LEU A 78 -11.09 -9.90 12.82
C LEU A 78 -10.63 -11.15 12.05
N ASP A 79 -9.38 -11.57 12.23
CA ASP A 79 -8.85 -12.80 11.62
C ASP A 79 -9.54 -14.05 12.14
N VAL A 80 -9.81 -14.12 13.46
CA VAL A 80 -10.54 -15.24 14.08
C VAL A 80 -11.96 -15.31 13.52
N ARG A 81 -12.66 -14.16 13.42
CA ARG A 81 -14.03 -14.12 12.90
C ARG A 81 -14.13 -14.51 11.42
N ARG A 82 -13.19 -14.04 10.57
CA ARG A 82 -13.11 -14.42 9.15
C ARG A 82 -12.90 -15.93 8.97
N ARG A 83 -12.07 -16.56 9.81
CA ARG A 83 -11.82 -18.01 9.75
C ARG A 83 -13.05 -18.83 10.14
N SER A 84 -13.83 -18.36 11.12
CA SER A 84 -15.07 -19.03 11.53
C SER A 84 -16.23 -18.89 10.54
N SER A 85 -16.24 -17.85 9.69
CA SER A 85 -17.28 -17.68 8.66
C SER A 85 -17.04 -18.48 7.38
N SER A 86 -15.79 -18.89 7.09
CA SER A 86 -15.50 -19.72 5.90
C SER A 86 -15.75 -21.22 6.12
N GLY A 87 -16.06 -21.66 7.34
CA GLY A 87 -16.31 -23.06 7.70
C GLY A 87 -17.79 -23.50 7.68
N ARG A 88 -18.73 -22.65 7.25
CA ARG A 88 -20.19 -22.91 7.28
C ARG A 88 -20.85 -22.90 5.90
N SER A 89 -20.16 -23.36 4.84
CA SER A 89 -20.75 -23.43 3.49
C SER A 89 -20.63 -24.76 2.77
N ASP A 90 -20.33 -25.87 3.45
CA ASP A 90 -20.16 -27.15 2.77
C ASP A 90 -20.90 -28.30 3.47
N LYS A 91 -22.24 -28.24 3.49
CA LYS A 91 -23.16 -29.39 3.65
C LYS A 91 -24.56 -29.02 3.18
N ARG A 92 -24.80 -29.07 1.87
CA ARG A 92 -26.11 -29.49 1.34
C ARG A 92 -25.87 -30.41 0.15
N VAL A 93 -25.84 -31.70 0.50
CA VAL A 93 -26.13 -32.80 -0.41
C VAL A 93 -27.59 -32.65 -0.83
N ASN A 94 -27.84 -32.58 -2.14
CA ASN A 94 -28.96 -33.28 -2.76
C ASN A 94 -28.64 -33.50 -4.24
#